data_AF-A0A8S9SXT7-F1
#
_entry.id   AF-A0A8S9SXT7-F1
#
_cell.length_a   1.000
_cell.length_b   1.000
_cell.length_c   1.000
_cell.angle_alpha   90.00
_cell.angle_beta   90.00
_cell.angle_gamma   90.00
#
_symmetry.space_group_name_H-M   'P 1'
#
loop_
_entity.id
_entity.type
_entity.pdbx_description
1 polymer ?
#
loop_
_entity_poly.entity_id
_entity_poly.type
_entity_poly.pdbx_seq_one_letter_code
_entity_poly.pdbx_strand_id
1 'polypeptide(L)'
;MNNKREEQESIIERILFVIFQAVFLVWQFYGEITYRHRRRASVKKYQIVLDWVKARNRQQDTACELKLPHHLARITQRGTVFALHTADDRHCILLKTWIFPGRENFLGTFYCDQPLSHDDFLPYREYDMDCISIEGEYICLDLNGEEDYGPNFKRLYVTQQHNQQLFEVEYTLN
;
A
#
# COMPACT_ATOMS: atom_id res chain seq x y z
N MET A 1 27.91 -32.20 38.21
CA MET A 1 28.34 -31.16 37.26
C MET A 1 27.24 -30.70 36.30
N ASN A 2 26.16 -31.45 36.05
CA ASN A 2 25.06 -31.03 35.14
C ASN A 2 24.24 -29.82 35.62
N ASN A 3 23.91 -29.73 36.91
CA ASN A 3 22.95 -28.73 37.40
C ASN A 3 23.37 -27.26 37.14
N LYS A 4 24.67 -26.96 37.23
CA LYS A 4 25.19 -25.60 36.94
C LYS A 4 25.13 -25.23 35.46
N ARG A 5 25.16 -26.21 34.56
CA ARG A 5 25.11 -25.98 33.12
C ARG A 5 23.67 -25.73 32.66
N GLU A 6 22.73 -26.52 33.17
CA GLU A 6 21.29 -26.34 32.92
C GLU A 6 20.79 -24.99 33.45
N GLU A 7 21.28 -24.56 34.62
CA GLU A 7 20.98 -23.23 35.18
C GLU A 7 21.53 -22.09 34.30
N GLN A 8 22.77 -22.23 33.81
CA GLN A 8 23.37 -21.25 32.89
C GLN A 8 22.64 -21.18 31.54
N GLU A 9 22.26 -22.32 30.97
CA GLU A 9 21.48 -22.40 29.72
C GLU A 9 20.11 -21.70 29.90
N SER A 10 19.42 -21.93 31.03
CA SER A 10 18.15 -21.25 31.34
C SER A 10 18.29 -19.72 31.50
N ILE A 11 19.38 -19.24 32.10
CA ILE A 11 19.64 -17.80 32.22
C ILE A 11 19.88 -17.18 30.84
N ILE A 12 20.66 -17.83 29.98
CA ILE A 12 20.95 -17.34 28.62
C ILE A 12 19.66 -17.26 27.79
N GLU A 13 18.80 -18.28 27.84
CA GLU A 13 17.52 -18.28 27.13
C GLU A 13 16.61 -17.12 27.56
N ARG A 14 16.52 -16.85 28.87
CA ARG A 14 15.74 -15.71 29.39
C ARG A 14 16.29 -14.37 28.91
N ILE A 15 17.62 -14.20 28.91
CA ILE A 15 18.26 -12.98 28.42
C ILE A 15 17.97 -12.80 26.92
N LEU A 16 18.13 -13.85 26.12
CA LEU A 16 17.85 -13.81 24.68
C LEU A 16 16.38 -13.48 24.40
N PHE A 17 15.46 -14.05 25.17
CA PHE A 17 14.03 -13.76 25.05
C PHE A 17 13.71 -12.29 25.35
N VAL A 18 14.29 -11.73 26.42
CA VAL A 18 14.11 -10.30 26.78
C VAL A 18 14.68 -9.39 25.69
N ILE A 19 15.87 -9.70 25.16
CA ILE A 19 16.47 -8.93 24.05
C ILE A 19 15.59 -9.00 22.81
N PHE A 20 15.09 -10.18 22.45
CA PHE A 20 14.20 -10.36 21.31
C PHE A 20 12.92 -9.53 21.47
N GLN A 21 12.28 -9.56 22.64
CA GLN A 21 11.10 -8.75 22.92
C GLN A 21 11.39 -7.25 22.82
N ALA A 22 12.51 -6.78 23.37
CA ALA A 22 12.90 -5.37 23.29
C ALA A 22 13.12 -4.93 21.84
N VAL A 23 13.86 -5.71 21.04
CA VAL A 23 14.09 -5.44 19.62
C VAL A 23 12.78 -5.45 18.84
N PHE A 24 11.90 -6.42 19.12
CA PHE A 24 10.58 -6.52 18.48
C PHE A 24 9.72 -5.28 18.76
N LEU A 25 9.66 -4.82 20.01
CA LEU A 25 8.91 -3.62 20.39
C LEU A 25 9.46 -2.35 19.71
N VAL A 26 10.78 -2.19 19.67
CA VAL A 26 11.43 -1.06 18.97
C VAL A 26 11.11 -1.10 17.48
N TRP A 27 11.13 -2.28 16.87
CA TRP A 27 10.79 -2.46 15.46
C TRP A 27 9.33 -2.12 15.16
N GLN A 28 8.39 -2.57 16.00
CA GLN A 28 6.97 -2.24 15.89
C GLN A 28 6.74 -0.73 16.00
N PHE A 29 7.36 -0.08 16.99
CA PHE A 29 7.25 1.37 17.21
C PHE A 29 7.80 2.17 16.03
N TYR A 30 8.95 1.77 15.49
CA TYR A 30 9.51 2.39 14.29
C TYR A 30 8.60 2.20 13.07
N GLY A 31 8.01 1.01 12.93
CA GLY A 31 7.01 0.71 11.91
C GLY A 31 5.83 1.67 11.97
N GLU A 32 5.26 1.88 13.15
CA GLU A 32 4.11 2.76 13.34
C GLU A 32 4.43 4.23 13.03
N ILE A 33 5.59 4.74 13.49
CA ILE A 33 6.03 6.10 13.20
C ILE A 33 6.22 6.30 11.69
N THR A 34 6.93 5.38 11.04
CA THR A 34 7.19 5.48 9.60
C THR A 34 5.91 5.38 8.79
N TYR A 35 4.97 4.51 9.19
CA TYR A 35 3.64 4.43 8.61
C TYR A 35 2.87 5.75 8.73
N ARG A 36 2.77 6.32 9.94
CA ARG A 36 2.07 7.60 10.15
C ARG A 36 2.68 8.73 9.31
N HIS A 37 4.00 8.73 9.15
CA HIS A 37 4.68 9.70 8.30
C HIS A 37 4.35 9.50 6.81
N ARG A 38 4.40 8.26 6.31
CA ARG A 38 4.03 7.89 4.93
C ARG A 38 2.58 8.25 4.62
N ARG A 39 1.64 7.86 5.49
CA ARG A 39 0.21 8.16 5.40
C ARG A 39 -0.06 9.66 5.25
N ARG A 40 0.59 10.49 6.07
CA ARG A 40 0.48 11.96 5.95
C ARG A 40 1.13 12.50 4.68
N ALA A 41 2.27 11.94 4.29
CA ALA A 41 2.99 12.37 3.11
C ALA A 41 2.25 12.01 1.80
N SER A 42 1.60 10.85 1.72
CA SER A 42 0.84 10.42 0.54
C SER A 42 -0.35 11.34 0.29
N VAL A 43 -1.13 11.66 1.32
CA VAL A 43 -2.25 12.62 1.25
C VAL A 43 -1.79 14.04 0.90
N LYS A 44 -0.55 14.44 1.22
CA LYS A 44 -0.04 15.78 0.87
C LYS A 44 0.61 15.86 -0.50
N LYS A 45 1.16 14.76 -1.01
CA LYS A 45 2.00 14.73 -2.21
C LYS A 45 1.38 13.95 -3.37
N TYR A 46 0.15 13.45 -3.24
CA TYR A 46 -0.52 12.67 -4.29
C TYR A 46 -0.51 13.40 -5.64
N GLN A 47 -0.76 14.72 -5.67
CA GLN A 47 -0.84 15.47 -6.92
C GLN A 47 0.51 15.48 -7.66
N ILE A 48 1.60 15.71 -6.93
CA ILE A 48 2.97 15.68 -7.49
C ILE A 48 3.29 14.29 -8.05
N VAL A 49 2.87 13.23 -7.35
CA VAL A 49 3.06 11.86 -7.84
C VAL A 49 2.22 11.60 -9.09
N LEU A 50 0.95 12.01 -9.10
CA LEU A 50 0.08 11.84 -10.25
C LEU A 50 0.62 12.58 -11.49
N ASP A 51 1.04 13.83 -11.35
CA ASP A 51 1.59 14.61 -12.46
C ASP A 51 2.84 13.93 -13.04
N TRP A 52 3.67 13.35 -12.17
CA TRP A 52 4.82 12.54 -12.58
C TRP A 52 4.41 11.22 -13.28
N VAL A 53 3.35 10.56 -12.80
CA VAL A 53 2.79 9.34 -13.41
C VAL A 53 2.25 9.65 -14.80
N LYS A 54 1.43 10.71 -14.96
CA LYS A 54 0.86 11.14 -16.25
C LYS A 54 1.92 11.40 -17.31
N ALA A 55 3.09 11.91 -16.91
CA ALA A 55 4.19 12.13 -17.85
C ALA A 55 4.75 10.82 -18.45
N ARG A 56 4.59 9.69 -17.75
CA ARG A 56 5.15 8.36 -18.09
C ARG A 56 4.11 7.36 -18.59
N ASN A 57 2.98 7.25 -17.90
CA ASN A 57 1.92 6.30 -18.21
C ASN A 57 0.97 6.91 -19.24
N ARG A 58 1.31 6.81 -20.52
CA ARG A 58 0.53 7.40 -21.62
C ARG A 58 -0.38 6.40 -22.32
N GLN A 59 -0.17 5.11 -22.06
CA GLN A 59 -0.95 4.07 -22.72
C GLN A 59 -2.24 3.86 -21.93
N GLN A 60 -3.35 4.04 -22.64
CA GLN A 60 -4.67 3.78 -22.11
C GLN A 60 -4.85 2.28 -21.79
N ASP A 61 -5.81 1.97 -20.92
CA ASP A 61 -6.12 0.61 -20.47
C ASP A 61 -4.90 -0.14 -19.92
N THR A 62 -4.05 0.59 -19.20
CA THR A 62 -2.82 0.05 -18.64
C THR A 62 -2.76 0.31 -17.15
N ALA A 63 -2.52 -0.75 -16.38
CA ALA A 63 -2.13 -0.69 -14.99
C ALA A 63 -0.64 -1.00 -14.89
N CYS A 64 0.14 -0.21 -14.16
CA CYS A 64 1.57 -0.49 -14.01
C CYS A 64 2.12 -0.11 -12.64
N GLU A 65 3.14 -0.84 -12.19
CA GLU A 65 3.95 -0.42 -11.04
C GLU A 65 5.15 0.42 -11.52
N LEU A 66 5.28 1.63 -10.97
CA LEU A 66 6.34 2.56 -11.33
C LEU A 66 7.23 2.86 -10.12
N LYS A 67 8.55 2.81 -10.32
CA LYS A 67 9.52 3.24 -9.32
C LYS A 67 9.53 4.75 -9.16
N LEU A 68 9.20 5.24 -7.96
CA LEU A 68 9.17 6.67 -7.66
C LEU A 68 10.59 7.26 -7.67
N PRO A 69 10.74 8.54 -8.06
CA PRO A 69 12.02 9.23 -7.93
C PRO A 69 12.42 9.33 -6.45
N HIS A 70 13.72 9.38 -6.18
CA HIS A 70 14.27 9.29 -4.82
C HIS A 70 13.60 10.21 -3.78
N HIS A 71 13.24 11.44 -4.18
CA HIS A 71 12.58 12.42 -3.30
C HIS A 71 11.11 12.11 -2.99
N LEU A 72 10.46 11.23 -3.76
CA LEU A 72 9.09 10.73 -3.55
C LEU A 72 9.05 9.29 -3.04
N ALA A 73 10.13 8.51 -3.21
CA ALA A 73 10.18 7.09 -2.83
C ALA A 73 9.88 6.85 -1.33
N ARG A 74 10.12 7.83 -0.46
CA ARG A 74 9.80 7.72 0.98
C ARG A 74 8.32 7.82 1.32
N ILE A 75 7.46 8.12 0.34
CA ILE A 75 6.00 8.26 0.54
C ILE A 75 5.32 6.89 0.64
N THR A 76 5.87 5.87 -0.01
CA THR A 76 5.34 4.49 0.00
C THR A 76 6.31 3.54 0.71
N GLN A 77 5.84 2.35 1.08
CA GLN A 77 6.68 1.37 1.78
C GLN A 77 7.81 0.83 0.88
N ARG A 78 7.52 0.61 -0.41
CA ARG A 78 8.47 0.05 -1.39
C ARG A 78 9.14 1.10 -2.28
N GLY A 79 8.75 2.37 -2.18
CA GLY A 79 9.23 3.42 -3.07
C GLY A 79 8.70 3.31 -4.49
N THR A 80 7.53 2.69 -4.63
CA THR A 80 6.81 2.51 -5.89
C THR A 80 5.41 3.12 -5.80
N VAL A 81 4.78 3.33 -6.95
CA VAL A 81 3.38 3.74 -7.10
C VAL A 81 2.74 2.82 -8.11
N PHE A 82 1.52 2.37 -7.82
CA PHE A 82 0.70 1.69 -8.82
C PHE A 82 -0.08 2.77 -9.56
N ALA A 83 -0.01 2.77 -10.88
CA ALA A 83 -0.70 3.69 -11.77
C ALA A 83 -1.73 2.93 -12.59
N LEU A 84 -2.85 3.57 -12.89
CA LEU A 84 -3.90 3.07 -13.77
C LEU A 84 -4.29 4.20 -14.73
N HIS A 85 -4.32 3.91 -16.02
CA HIS A 85 -4.94 4.75 -17.04
C HIS A 85 -6.15 4.00 -17.59
N THR A 86 -7.34 4.50 -17.29
CA THR A 86 -8.61 3.81 -17.57
C THR A 86 -9.12 4.04 -19.00
N ALA A 87 -10.07 3.22 -19.43
CA ALA A 87 -10.77 3.34 -20.73
C ALA A 87 -11.49 4.67 -20.91
N ASP A 88 -11.89 5.33 -19.82
CA ASP A 88 -12.52 6.65 -19.82
C ASP A 88 -11.52 7.81 -19.58
N ASP A 89 -10.23 7.56 -19.81
CA ASP A 89 -9.13 8.54 -19.79
C ASP A 89 -8.85 9.16 -18.40
N ARG A 90 -9.23 8.47 -17.33
CA ARG A 90 -8.85 8.83 -15.97
C ARG A 90 -7.49 8.25 -15.64
N HIS A 91 -6.71 9.02 -14.88
CA HIS A 91 -5.46 8.58 -14.30
C HIS A 91 -5.63 8.40 -12.81
N CYS A 92 -5.47 7.17 -12.36
CA CYS A 92 -5.52 6.82 -10.96
C CYS A 92 -4.16 6.35 -10.46
N ILE A 93 -3.88 6.60 -9.18
CA ILE A 93 -2.69 6.16 -8.49
C ILE A 93 -3.05 5.51 -7.16
N LEU A 94 -2.29 4.48 -6.81
CA LEU A 94 -2.33 3.84 -5.50
C LEU A 94 -0.94 3.87 -4.86
N LEU A 95 -0.88 4.50 -3.70
CA LEU A 95 0.31 4.65 -2.87
C LEU A 95 0.22 3.73 -1.65
N LYS A 96 0.86 2.55 -1.71
CA LYS A 96 0.89 1.60 -0.58
C LYS A 96 1.80 2.13 0.53
N THR A 97 1.20 2.62 1.62
CA THR A 97 1.90 3.24 2.76
C THR A 97 2.30 2.23 3.83
N TRP A 98 1.57 1.13 3.91
CA TRP A 98 1.88 -0.04 4.73
C TRP A 98 1.55 -1.32 3.96
N ILE A 99 2.44 -2.31 4.01
CA ILE A 99 2.21 -3.66 3.47
C ILE A 99 2.47 -4.62 4.63
N PHE A 100 1.48 -5.44 4.95
CA PHE A 100 1.54 -6.34 6.08
C PHE A 100 2.54 -7.48 5.82
N PRO A 101 3.34 -7.90 6.80
CA PRO A 101 4.23 -9.05 6.63
C PRO A 101 3.46 -10.33 6.31
N GLY A 102 3.94 -11.11 5.34
CA GLY A 102 3.43 -12.45 5.04
C GLY A 102 2.16 -12.53 4.18
N ARG A 103 1.51 -11.40 3.87
CA ARG A 103 0.39 -11.31 2.92
C ARG A 103 0.55 -10.07 2.05
N GLU A 104 -0.10 -10.04 0.90
CA GLU A 104 -0.14 -8.82 0.07
C GLU A 104 -1.18 -7.79 0.54
N ASN A 105 -1.72 -7.95 1.74
CA ASN A 105 -2.59 -6.96 2.37
C ASN A 105 -1.84 -5.64 2.53
N PHE A 106 -2.55 -4.52 2.37
CA PHE A 106 -1.93 -3.20 2.49
C PHE A 106 -2.90 -2.12 2.97
N LEU A 107 -2.31 -1.04 3.48
CA LEU A 107 -2.96 0.25 3.67
C LEU A 107 -2.34 1.24 2.69
N GLY A 108 -3.16 2.10 2.10
CA GLY A 108 -2.71 3.01 1.06
C GLY A 108 -3.54 4.27 0.91
N THR A 109 -3.09 5.11 0.00
CA THR A 109 -3.83 6.26 -0.50
C THR A 109 -4.14 6.04 -1.96
N PHE A 110 -5.41 6.09 -2.30
CA PHE A 110 -5.92 5.98 -3.66
C PHE A 110 -6.37 7.35 -4.14
N TYR A 111 -5.99 7.72 -5.37
CA TYR A 111 -6.38 8.98 -5.97
C TYR A 111 -6.66 8.84 -7.46
N CYS A 112 -7.71 9.50 -7.97
CA CYS A 112 -7.94 9.67 -9.40
C CYS A 112 -8.00 11.16 -9.77
N ASP A 113 -7.52 11.50 -10.97
CA ASP A 113 -7.54 12.87 -11.49
C ASP A 113 -8.94 13.40 -11.84
N GLN A 114 -9.94 12.52 -11.87
CA GLN A 114 -11.36 12.83 -12.00
C GLN A 114 -12.16 12.15 -10.87
N PRO A 115 -13.33 12.69 -10.47
CA PRO A 115 -14.18 12.06 -9.45
C PRO A 115 -14.57 10.62 -9.81
N LEU A 116 -14.68 9.76 -8.79
CA LEU A 116 -15.25 8.43 -8.96
C LEU A 116 -16.77 8.53 -9.17
N SER A 117 -17.27 7.72 -10.10
CA SER A 117 -18.69 7.49 -10.34
C SER A 117 -19.24 6.47 -9.33
N HIS A 118 -20.56 6.30 -9.30
CA HIS A 118 -21.17 5.28 -8.47
C HIS A 118 -20.78 3.86 -8.91
N ASP A 119 -20.54 3.66 -10.20
CA ASP A 119 -20.20 2.35 -10.79
C ASP A 119 -18.77 1.91 -10.44
N ASP A 120 -17.92 2.83 -9.97
CA ASP A 120 -16.58 2.54 -9.46
C ASP A 120 -16.59 1.92 -8.05
N PHE A 121 -17.77 1.81 -7.43
CA PHE A 121 -17.97 1.19 -6.12
C PHE A 121 -18.76 -0.11 -6.26
N LEU A 122 -18.36 -1.14 -5.50
CA LEU A 122 -19.12 -2.37 -5.44
C LEU A 122 -20.52 -2.11 -4.84
N PRO A 123 -21.57 -2.77 -5.38
CA PRO A 123 -22.95 -2.51 -4.98
C PRO A 123 -23.27 -2.99 -3.55
N TYR A 124 -22.41 -3.83 -2.97
CA TYR A 124 -22.54 -4.30 -1.60
C TYR A 124 -21.40 -3.78 -0.73
N ARG A 125 -21.74 -3.36 0.48
CA ARG A 125 -20.76 -2.98 1.50
C ARG A 125 -20.39 -4.21 2.31
N GLU A 126 -19.17 -4.69 2.15
CA GLU A 126 -18.59 -5.59 3.14
C GLU A 126 -18.12 -4.74 4.33
N TYR A 127 -18.49 -5.11 5.55
CA TYR A 127 -18.11 -4.40 6.78
C TYR A 127 -18.60 -2.94 6.89
N ASP A 128 -19.74 -2.60 6.29
CA ASP A 128 -20.29 -1.22 6.23
C ASP A 128 -19.35 -0.18 5.59
N MET A 129 -18.30 -0.64 4.88
CA MET A 129 -17.35 0.23 4.18
C MET A 129 -17.66 0.28 2.68
N ASP A 130 -17.50 1.46 2.09
CA ASP A 130 -17.50 1.58 0.63
C ASP A 130 -16.27 0.85 0.07
N CYS A 131 -16.45 0.16 -1.04
CA CYS A 131 -15.41 -0.67 -1.64
C CYS A 131 -15.21 -0.26 -3.10
N ILE A 132 -14.06 0.35 -3.39
CA ILE A 132 -13.71 0.80 -4.74
C ILE A 132 -13.22 -0.40 -5.55
N SER A 133 -13.79 -0.58 -6.74
CA SER A 133 -13.33 -1.56 -7.73
C SER A 133 -13.40 -0.91 -9.10
N ILE A 134 -12.25 -0.51 -9.64
CA ILE A 134 -12.19 0.08 -10.98
C ILE A 134 -12.12 -1.08 -11.98
N GLU A 135 -13.24 -1.35 -12.64
CA GLU A 135 -13.34 -2.44 -13.60
C GLU A 135 -12.79 -2.06 -14.98
N GLY A 136 -12.12 -3.01 -15.61
CA GLY A 136 -11.60 -2.89 -16.96
C GLY A 136 -10.69 -4.06 -17.33
N GLU A 137 -10.44 -4.20 -18.63
CA GLU A 137 -9.48 -5.15 -19.20
C GLU A 137 -8.13 -4.47 -19.33
N TYR A 138 -7.40 -4.39 -18.22
CA TYR A 138 -6.13 -3.67 -18.18
C TYR A 138 -4.96 -4.59 -18.52
N ILE A 139 -4.03 -4.06 -19.30
CA ILE A 139 -2.68 -4.62 -19.40
C ILE A 139 -1.98 -4.26 -18.09
N CYS A 140 -1.72 -5.26 -17.25
CA CYS A 140 -1.11 -5.05 -15.95
C CYS A 140 0.39 -5.37 -16.02
N LEU A 141 1.25 -4.38 -15.73
CA LEU A 141 2.70 -4.49 -15.85
C LEU A 141 3.40 -4.30 -14.50
N ASP A 142 4.37 -5.17 -14.19
CA ASP A 142 5.23 -5.05 -13.02
C ASP A 142 6.35 -4.01 -13.22
N LEU A 143 7.26 -3.91 -12.25
CA LEU A 143 8.43 -3.00 -12.33
C LEU A 143 9.41 -3.31 -13.47
N ASN A 144 9.39 -4.54 -13.98
CA ASN A 144 10.24 -5.00 -15.08
C ASN A 144 9.53 -4.89 -16.43
N GLY A 145 8.24 -4.55 -16.44
CA GLY A 145 7.40 -4.52 -17.63
C GLY A 145 6.85 -5.90 -18.03
N GLU A 146 6.88 -6.86 -17.11
CA GLU A 146 6.27 -8.19 -17.28
C GLU A 146 4.81 -8.15 -16.87
N GLU A 147 3.96 -8.98 -17.50
CA GLU A 147 2.54 -9.03 -17.14
C GLU A 147 2.35 -9.55 -15.70
N ASP A 148 1.71 -8.74 -14.86
CA ASP A 148 1.37 -9.07 -13.48
C ASP A 148 -0.10 -8.79 -13.21
N TYR A 149 -0.92 -9.83 -13.06
CA TYR A 149 -2.37 -9.75 -12.88
C TYR A 149 -2.79 -9.31 -11.46
N GLY A 150 -1.99 -8.48 -10.79
CA GLY A 150 -2.21 -8.05 -9.42
C GLY A 150 -3.52 -7.28 -9.21
N PRO A 151 -4.26 -7.53 -8.11
CA PRO A 151 -5.58 -6.92 -7.83
C PRO A 151 -5.51 -5.46 -7.36
N ASN A 152 -4.50 -4.70 -7.75
CA ASN A 152 -4.14 -3.42 -7.12
C ASN A 152 -5.23 -2.33 -7.20
N PHE A 153 -6.18 -2.45 -8.13
CA PHE A 153 -7.28 -1.49 -8.32
C PHE A 153 -8.66 -2.12 -8.08
N LYS A 154 -8.70 -3.30 -7.46
CA LYS A 154 -9.93 -4.02 -7.14
C LYS A 154 -10.06 -4.24 -5.65
N ARG A 155 -11.28 -4.14 -5.14
CA ARG A 155 -11.63 -4.38 -3.73
C ARG A 155 -10.83 -3.53 -2.74
N LEU A 156 -10.76 -2.23 -2.99
CA LEU A 156 -10.12 -1.25 -2.11
C LEU A 156 -11.16 -0.70 -1.13
N TYR A 157 -11.14 -1.17 0.10
CA TYR A 157 -12.06 -0.75 1.15
C TYR A 157 -11.69 0.65 1.64
N VAL A 158 -12.63 1.60 1.57
CA VAL A 158 -12.43 2.99 1.98
C VAL A 158 -12.43 3.09 3.49
N THR A 159 -11.27 3.44 4.06
CA THR A 159 -11.11 3.68 5.50
C THR A 159 -11.30 5.15 5.86
N GLN A 160 -11.00 6.07 4.93
CA GLN A 160 -11.24 7.49 5.08
C GLN A 160 -11.41 8.16 3.72
N GLN A 161 -12.46 8.98 3.56
CA GLN A 161 -12.68 9.81 2.38
C GLN A 161 -12.26 11.25 2.65
N HIS A 162 -11.39 11.81 1.82
CA HIS A 162 -11.00 13.23 1.90
C HIS A 162 -11.81 14.11 0.96
N ASN A 163 -12.14 13.59 -0.22
CA ASN A 163 -13.04 14.20 -1.21
C ASN A 163 -13.50 13.11 -2.21
N GLN A 164 -14.09 13.48 -3.36
CA GLN A 164 -14.57 12.53 -4.37
C GLN A 164 -13.46 11.87 -5.21
N GLN A 165 -12.21 12.25 -4.99
CA GLN A 165 -11.06 11.84 -5.78
C GLN A 165 -9.96 11.20 -4.93
N LEU A 166 -9.90 11.51 -3.63
CA LEU A 166 -8.84 11.14 -2.70
C LEU A 166 -9.39 10.32 -1.54
N PHE A 167 -8.90 9.10 -1.43
CA PHE A 167 -9.35 8.10 -0.47
C PHE A 167 -8.15 7.47 0.22
N GLU A 168 -8.30 7.12 1.49
CA GLU A 168 -7.44 6.17 2.16
C GLU A 168 -8.12 4.81 2.14
N VAL A 169 -7.36 3.80 1.76
CA VAL A 169 -7.89 2.48 1.44
C VAL A 169 -7.13 1.37 2.15
N GLU A 170 -7.83 0.28 2.39
CA GLU A 170 -7.31 -1.00 2.85
C GLU A 170 -7.60 -2.06 1.79
N TYR A 171 -6.64 -2.96 1.60
CA TYR A 171 -6.82 -4.19 0.85
C TYR A 171 -6.49 -5.37 1.74
N THR A 172 -7.41 -6.33 1.80
CA THR A 172 -7.30 -7.54 2.59
C THR A 172 -7.66 -8.74 1.74
N LEU A 173 -6.72 -9.68 1.61
CA LEU A 173 -6.96 -11.01 1.04
C LEU A 173 -7.82 -11.80 2.04
N ASN A 174 -9.04 -12.14 1.60
CA ASN A 174 -9.92 -13.09 2.28
C ASN A 174 -9.38 -14.52 2.15
#